data_AF-A0A1F5YW03-F1
#
_entry.id   AF-A0A1F5YW03-F1
#
_cell.length_a   1.000
_cell.length_b   1.000
_cell.length_c   1.000
_cell.angle_alpha   90.00
_cell.angle_beta   90.00
_cell.angle_gamma   90.00
#
_symmetry.space_group_name_H-M   'P 1'
#
loop_
_entity.id
_entity.type
_entity.pdbx_description
1 polymer ?
#
loop_
_entity_poly.entity_id
_entity_poly.type
_entity_poly.pdbx_seq_one_letter_code
_entity_poly.pdbx_strand_id
1 'polypeptide(L)'
;MVEPIVSEGVIRRFGRATGGKPGDAEAMVFGLTGRDRILEAEANARMESAQEVAVFRLPVYLSRQLNPDETETLDDIKIILHETAGMYRERMHEVLENYRSGDDGNPLTPEIIAKLSRKGYDLPRFSVYHGAKAVRFLDEAGVPATGLLEKGDNFLVVFAKPKPLDRFWYRDDTTFGDKQSTPPGAIEWGHFSRQVMPVIWEMKDFQAPEHNLQFARQTNEHTPGLYYAWSVGRMKDWDIWIATEYYGNSDES
;
A
#
# COMPACT_ATOMS: atom_id res chain seq x y z
N MET A 1 38.91 -12.17 -4.88
CA MET A 1 39.27 -13.28 -5.79
C MET A 1 40.01 -14.33 -4.98
N VAL A 2 39.86 -15.60 -5.35
CA VAL A 2 40.28 -16.86 -4.67
C VAL A 2 39.21 -17.46 -3.73
N GLU A 3 39.01 -18.75 -3.95
CA GLU A 3 37.81 -19.59 -3.84
C GLU A 3 37.82 -20.53 -2.58
N PRO A 4 37.30 -21.78 -2.59
CA PRO A 4 36.22 -22.22 -1.72
C PRO A 4 36.66 -23.33 -0.73
N ILE A 5 35.72 -23.84 0.06
CA ILE A 5 35.89 -25.14 0.73
C ILE A 5 34.72 -26.04 0.33
N VAL A 6 35.05 -27.11 -0.39
CA VAL A 6 34.22 -28.28 -0.70
C VAL A 6 34.74 -29.45 0.15
N SER A 7 33.84 -30.31 0.61
CA SER A 7 34.11 -31.68 1.03
C SER A 7 32.82 -32.48 0.83
N GLU A 8 32.72 -33.25 -0.27
CA GLU A 8 32.84 -34.72 -0.38
C GLU A 8 31.76 -35.48 0.43
N GLY A 9 31.04 -36.51 -0.04
CA GLY A 9 30.96 -37.36 -1.22
C GLY A 9 29.71 -38.24 -1.02
N VAL A 10 29.15 -38.96 -1.99
CA VAL A 10 29.52 -40.35 -2.30
C VAL A 10 28.66 -40.82 -3.48
N ILE A 11 29.32 -41.47 -4.43
CA ILE A 11 28.81 -42.14 -5.63
C ILE A 11 28.02 -43.41 -5.24
N ARG A 12 26.85 -43.67 -5.87
CA ARG A 12 26.44 -45.05 -6.21
C ARG A 12 25.79 -45.19 -7.60
N ARG A 13 26.47 -46.02 -8.38
CA ARG A 13 26.25 -46.67 -9.69
C ARG A 13 24.82 -46.77 -10.23
N PHE A 14 24.72 -46.47 -11.53
CA PHE A 14 23.69 -46.97 -12.45
C PHE A 14 23.83 -48.48 -12.68
N GLY A 15 22.72 -49.21 -12.52
CA GLY A 15 22.52 -50.55 -13.08
C GLY A 15 21.65 -50.45 -14.33
N ARG A 16 22.06 -51.16 -15.39
CA ARG A 16 21.39 -51.23 -16.69
C ARG A 16 21.03 -52.70 -16.97
N ALA A 17 19.78 -52.97 -17.35
CA ALA A 17 19.25 -54.14 -18.10
C ALA A 17 17.73 -54.20 -17.85
N THR A 18 16.81 -54.54 -18.75
CA THR A 18 16.79 -55.07 -20.14
C THR A 18 15.33 -54.96 -20.63
N GLY A 19 15.11 -55.09 -21.94
CA GLY A 19 13.86 -54.71 -22.62
C GLY A 19 12.59 -55.53 -22.36
N GLY A 20 11.48 -54.97 -22.85
CA GLY A 20 10.15 -55.56 -22.95
C GLY A 20 9.27 -54.71 -23.88
N LYS A 21 8.53 -55.34 -24.79
CA LYS A 21 7.78 -54.78 -25.93
C LYS A 21 6.52 -53.97 -25.54
N PRO A 22 5.93 -53.20 -26.47
CA PRO A 22 4.83 -52.29 -26.20
C PRO A 22 3.47 -53.01 -26.21
N GLY A 23 2.64 -52.69 -25.23
CA GLY A 23 1.26 -53.15 -25.13
C GLY A 23 0.66 -52.70 -23.81
N ASP A 24 -0.51 -52.08 -23.91
CA ASP A 24 -1.45 -51.77 -22.84
C ASP A 24 -1.30 -50.42 -22.11
N ALA A 25 -2.34 -49.62 -22.33
CA ALA A 25 -2.64 -48.41 -21.60
C ALA A 25 -3.11 -48.77 -20.19
N GLU A 26 -2.34 -48.36 -19.18
CA GLU A 26 -2.83 -48.19 -17.83
C GLU A 26 -2.59 -46.73 -17.40
N ALA A 27 -3.67 -46.09 -16.93
CA ALA A 27 -3.62 -44.79 -16.33
C ALA A 27 -2.77 -44.84 -15.05
N MET A 28 -1.51 -44.39 -15.12
CA MET A 28 -0.71 -44.09 -13.93
C MET A 28 -1.25 -42.82 -13.28
N VAL A 29 -2.13 -43.00 -12.29
CA VAL A 29 -2.36 -42.00 -11.25
C VAL A 29 -1.06 -41.94 -10.44
N PHE A 30 -0.20 -40.98 -10.75
CA PHE A 30 0.93 -40.64 -9.89
C PHE A 30 0.40 -40.00 -8.61
N GLY A 31 0.05 -40.83 -7.63
CA GLY A 31 -0.12 -40.38 -6.27
C GLY A 31 1.23 -39.93 -5.74
N LEU A 32 1.39 -38.62 -5.47
CA LEU A 32 2.53 -38.08 -4.74
C LEU A 32 2.77 -38.94 -3.50
N THR A 33 3.96 -39.49 -3.37
CA THR A 33 4.30 -40.34 -2.22
C THR A 33 4.23 -39.50 -0.95
N GLY A 34 4.02 -40.12 0.21
CA GLY A 34 3.99 -39.39 1.49
C GLY A 34 5.24 -38.54 1.72
N ARG A 35 6.37 -38.90 1.10
CA ARG A 35 7.63 -38.15 1.11
C ARG A 35 7.60 -36.92 0.20
N ASP A 36 6.93 -37.00 -0.95
CA ASP A 36 6.75 -35.85 -1.86
C ASP A 36 5.84 -34.80 -1.24
N ARG A 37 4.77 -35.22 -0.55
CA ARG A 37 3.89 -34.30 0.18
C ARG A 37 4.57 -33.62 1.37
N ILE A 38 5.49 -34.32 2.04
CA ILE A 38 6.29 -33.75 3.14
C ILE A 38 7.32 -32.77 2.57
N LEU A 39 7.99 -33.08 1.46
CA LEU A 39 8.95 -32.17 0.83
C LEU A 39 8.26 -30.92 0.26
N GLU A 40 7.05 -31.05 -0.26
CA GLU A 40 6.23 -29.94 -0.75
C GLU A 40 5.69 -29.08 0.42
N ALA A 41 5.26 -29.70 1.52
CA ALA A 41 4.88 -28.99 2.75
C ALA A 41 6.08 -28.33 3.44
N GLU A 42 7.26 -28.94 3.43
CA GLU A 42 8.51 -28.35 3.95
C GLU A 42 9.04 -27.25 3.03
N ALA A 43 8.87 -27.34 1.71
CA ALA A 43 9.20 -26.28 0.76
C ALA A 43 8.23 -25.10 0.89
N ASN A 44 6.92 -25.36 1.08
CA ASN A 44 5.92 -24.34 1.35
C ASN A 44 6.15 -23.69 2.73
N ALA A 45 6.44 -24.47 3.77
CA ALA A 45 6.78 -23.95 5.09
C ALA A 45 8.12 -23.17 5.09
N ARG A 46 9.09 -23.54 4.24
CA ARG A 46 10.33 -22.77 4.01
C ARG A 46 10.11 -21.50 3.19
N MET A 47 9.15 -21.49 2.27
CA MET A 47 8.68 -20.27 1.58
C MET A 47 7.88 -19.35 2.52
N GLU A 48 7.10 -19.92 3.43
CA GLU A 48 6.34 -19.20 4.46
C GLU A 48 7.25 -18.65 5.58
N SER A 49 8.36 -19.33 5.91
CA SER A 49 9.23 -18.97 7.05
C SER A 49 10.42 -18.07 6.74
N ALA A 50 10.65 -17.66 5.48
CA ALA A 50 11.82 -16.84 5.13
C ALA A 50 11.58 -15.69 4.14
N GLN A 51 10.32 -15.25 3.95
CA GLN A 51 10.05 -14.08 3.13
C GLN A 51 9.44 -12.95 3.95
N GLU A 52 10.27 -11.95 4.24
CA GLU A 52 9.89 -10.74 4.95
C GLU A 52 8.76 -10.02 4.19
N VAL A 53 7.59 -9.92 4.83
CA VAL A 53 6.47 -9.12 4.34
C VAL A 53 6.86 -7.65 4.42
N ALA A 54 6.47 -6.86 3.43
CA ALA A 54 6.78 -5.43 3.46
C ALA A 54 6.18 -4.79 4.72
N VAL A 55 7.00 -4.07 5.47
CA VAL A 55 6.57 -3.31 6.64
C VAL A 55 6.17 -1.91 6.19
N PHE A 56 5.10 -1.37 6.78
CA PHE A 56 4.71 0.02 6.54
C PHE A 56 5.84 0.95 6.99
N ARG A 57 6.26 1.85 6.10
CA ARG A 57 7.29 2.86 6.36
C ARG A 57 6.69 4.22 6.10
N LEU A 58 6.92 5.13 7.03
CA LEU A 58 6.47 6.51 6.95
C LEU A 58 7.68 7.46 6.85
N PRO A 59 8.08 7.86 5.63
CA PRO A 59 9.11 8.87 5.45
C PRO A 59 8.66 10.23 5.99
N VAL A 60 9.52 10.88 6.77
CA VAL A 60 9.30 12.22 7.33
C VAL A 60 10.44 13.14 6.90
N TYR A 61 10.10 14.29 6.31
CA TYR A 61 11.03 15.22 5.71
C TYR A 61 10.90 16.62 6.32
N LEU A 62 11.77 16.93 7.27
CA LEU A 62 11.76 18.20 8.00
C LEU A 62 12.78 19.19 7.42
N SER A 63 12.43 20.47 7.32
CA SER A 63 13.37 21.55 6.96
C SER A 63 14.11 22.14 8.16
N ARG A 64 13.58 21.93 9.37
CA ARG A 64 14.11 22.43 10.64
C ARG A 64 13.77 21.48 11.79
N GLN A 65 14.37 21.72 12.95
CA GLN A 65 13.94 21.08 14.19
C GLN A 65 12.52 21.53 14.54
N LEU A 66 11.74 20.59 15.07
CA LEU A 66 10.37 20.84 15.52
C LEU A 66 10.38 21.42 16.94
N ASN A 67 9.47 22.34 17.20
CA ASN A 67 9.14 22.73 18.57
C ASN A 67 8.29 21.62 19.24
N PRO A 68 8.00 21.72 20.56
CA PRO A 68 7.22 20.70 21.27
C PRO A 68 5.83 20.44 20.65
N ASP A 69 5.07 21.50 20.34
CA ASP A 69 3.72 21.41 19.80
C ASP A 69 3.69 20.74 18.40
N GLU A 70 4.67 21.07 17.55
CA GLU A 70 4.86 20.45 16.24
C GLU A 70 5.28 18.99 16.36
N THR A 71 6.08 18.65 17.37
CA THR A 71 6.50 17.27 17.64
C THR A 71 5.30 16.42 18.04
N GLU A 72 4.47 16.93 18.95
CA GLU A 72 3.22 16.29 19.36
C GLU A 72 2.28 16.10 18.17
N THR A 73 2.14 17.13 17.33
CA THR A 73 1.32 17.10 16.12
C THR A 73 1.82 16.04 15.13
N LEU A 74 3.14 15.96 14.91
CA LEU A 74 3.74 14.93 14.07
C LEU A 74 3.51 13.52 14.64
N ASP A 75 3.58 13.35 15.95
CA ASP A 75 3.38 12.05 16.58
C ASP A 75 1.93 11.55 16.44
N ASP A 76 0.95 12.44 16.58
CA ASP A 76 -0.45 12.10 16.29
C ASP A 76 -0.69 11.77 14.81
N ILE A 77 -0.05 12.52 13.89
CA ILE A 77 -0.07 12.20 12.46
C ILE A 77 0.49 10.79 12.22
N LYS A 78 1.61 10.42 12.87
CA LYS A 78 2.19 9.08 12.71
C LYS A 78 1.22 8.00 13.20
N ILE A 79 0.61 8.19 14.37
CA ILE A 79 -0.33 7.22 14.95
C ILE A 79 -1.46 6.93 13.96
N ILE A 80 -2.15 7.97 13.50
CA ILE A 80 -3.28 7.83 12.57
C ILE A 80 -2.85 7.18 11.25
N LEU A 81 -1.72 7.59 10.67
CA LEU A 81 -1.25 7.01 9.42
C LEU A 81 -0.83 5.53 9.56
N HIS A 82 -0.32 5.14 10.73
CA HIS A 82 -0.01 3.74 11.03
C HIS A 82 -1.28 2.88 11.19
N GLU A 83 -2.28 3.38 11.93
CA GLU A 83 -3.57 2.70 12.11
C GLU A 83 -4.29 2.55 10.77
N THR A 84 -4.35 3.64 9.99
CA THR A 84 -4.92 3.66 8.64
C THR A 84 -4.22 2.65 7.73
N ALA A 85 -2.89 2.52 7.81
CA ALA A 85 -2.15 1.55 7.02
C ALA A 85 -2.50 0.09 7.38
N GLY A 86 -2.78 -0.18 8.66
CA GLY A 86 -3.28 -1.48 9.12
C GLY A 86 -4.64 -1.80 8.52
N MET A 87 -5.63 -0.91 8.72
CA MET A 87 -6.98 -1.07 8.19
C MET A 87 -6.99 -1.19 6.66
N TYR A 88 -6.15 -0.40 5.97
CA TYR A 88 -6.04 -0.45 4.52
C TYR A 88 -5.55 -1.82 4.04
N ARG A 89 -4.55 -2.39 4.73
CA ARG A 89 -4.03 -3.72 4.40
C ARG A 89 -5.07 -4.80 4.62
N GLU A 90 -5.74 -4.78 5.77
CA GLU A 90 -6.82 -5.73 6.09
C GLU A 90 -7.88 -5.68 5.00
N ARG A 91 -8.34 -4.48 4.64
CA ARG A 91 -9.31 -4.30 3.57
C ARG A 91 -8.80 -4.78 2.21
N MET A 92 -7.54 -4.52 1.87
CA MET A 92 -6.95 -5.03 0.64
C MET A 92 -6.94 -6.56 0.61
N HIS A 93 -6.57 -7.20 1.72
CA HIS A 93 -6.50 -8.66 1.83
C HIS A 93 -7.87 -9.31 1.69
N GLU A 94 -8.90 -8.72 2.29
CA GLU A 94 -10.30 -9.16 2.09
C GLU A 94 -10.69 -9.13 0.60
N VAL A 95 -10.35 -8.05 -0.11
CA VAL A 95 -10.69 -7.92 -1.55
C VAL A 95 -9.90 -8.93 -2.38
N LEU A 96 -8.61 -9.15 -2.07
CA LEU A 96 -7.78 -10.17 -2.73
C LEU A 96 -8.38 -11.58 -2.55
N GLU A 97 -8.81 -11.89 -1.33
CA GLU A 97 -9.39 -13.19 -0.98
C GLU A 97 -10.75 -13.42 -1.66
N ASN A 98 -11.59 -12.38 -1.76
CA ASN A 98 -12.85 -12.44 -2.50
C ASN A 98 -12.62 -12.72 -4.00
N TYR A 99 -11.56 -12.16 -4.59
CA TYR A 99 -11.19 -12.47 -5.98
C TYR A 99 -10.61 -13.87 -6.15
N ARG A 100 -9.95 -14.41 -5.11
CA ARG A 100 -9.42 -15.77 -5.10
C ARG A 100 -10.51 -16.84 -4.93
N SER A 101 -11.57 -16.52 -4.20
CA SER A 101 -12.66 -17.47 -3.91
C SER A 101 -13.81 -17.39 -4.91
N GLY A 102 -13.86 -16.35 -5.75
CA GLY A 102 -14.93 -16.12 -6.71
C GLY A 102 -14.88 -16.98 -7.98
N ASP A 103 -16.02 -17.02 -8.68
CA ASP A 103 -16.27 -17.89 -9.84
C ASP A 103 -15.68 -17.37 -11.17
N ASP A 104 -15.05 -16.19 -11.19
CA ASP A 104 -14.61 -15.48 -12.42
C ASP A 104 -13.28 -15.99 -13.02
N GLY A 105 -13.02 -17.29 -12.95
CA GLY A 105 -11.80 -17.91 -13.48
C GLY A 105 -10.53 -17.66 -12.66
N ASN A 106 -10.70 -17.23 -11.40
CA ASN A 106 -9.71 -17.20 -10.32
C ASN A 106 -8.31 -16.64 -10.71
N PRO A 107 -8.19 -15.33 -11.00
CA PRO A 107 -6.94 -14.72 -11.48
C PRO A 107 -5.84 -14.57 -10.42
N LEU A 108 -6.16 -14.78 -9.13
CA LEU A 108 -5.26 -14.51 -8.01
C LEU A 108 -4.89 -15.81 -7.29
N THR A 109 -3.72 -16.36 -7.62
CA THR A 109 -3.16 -17.49 -6.87
C THR A 109 -2.55 -17.04 -5.54
N PRO A 110 -2.35 -17.94 -4.56
CA PRO A 110 -1.64 -17.62 -3.32
C PRO A 110 -0.25 -17.01 -3.56
N GLU A 111 0.47 -17.44 -4.59
CA GLU A 111 1.79 -16.91 -4.94
C GLU A 111 1.71 -15.45 -5.40
N ILE A 112 0.65 -15.07 -6.13
CA ILE A 112 0.42 -13.68 -6.55
C ILE A 112 0.12 -12.82 -5.33
N ILE A 113 -0.76 -13.26 -4.44
CA ILE A 113 -1.10 -12.52 -3.20
C ILE A 113 0.15 -12.32 -2.36
N ALA A 114 0.90 -13.39 -2.10
CA ALA A 114 2.15 -13.30 -1.35
C ALA A 114 3.17 -12.37 -2.03
N LYS A 115 3.23 -12.37 -3.38
CA LYS A 115 4.08 -11.44 -4.13
C LYS A 115 3.66 -9.98 -3.96
N LEU A 116 2.37 -9.68 -3.91
CA LEU A 116 1.87 -8.32 -3.65
C LEU A 116 2.29 -7.86 -2.25
N SER A 117 2.08 -8.69 -1.22
CA SER A 117 2.46 -8.36 0.16
C SER A 117 3.97 -8.19 0.35
N ARG A 118 4.80 -9.04 -0.27
CA ARG A 118 6.26 -8.86 -0.26
C ARG A 118 6.71 -7.56 -0.93
N LYS A 119 5.96 -7.07 -1.90
CA LYS A 119 6.25 -5.80 -2.58
C LYS A 119 5.63 -4.59 -1.89
N GLY A 120 4.84 -4.78 -0.83
CA GLY A 120 4.10 -3.72 -0.14
C GLY A 120 3.00 -3.11 -1.01
N TYR A 121 2.48 -3.89 -1.96
CA TYR A 121 1.42 -3.48 -2.86
C TYR A 121 0.03 -3.57 -2.22
N ASP A 122 -0.02 -4.09 -0.99
CA ASP A 122 -1.17 -4.14 -0.10
C ASP A 122 -1.17 -3.01 0.94
N LEU A 123 -0.20 -2.08 0.88
CA LEU A 123 -0.07 -0.96 1.81
C LEU A 123 -0.29 0.38 1.12
N PRO A 124 -0.86 1.39 1.83
CA PRO A 124 -0.85 2.75 1.34
C PRO A 124 0.58 3.31 1.40
N ARG A 125 0.88 4.27 0.51
CA ARG A 125 2.13 5.03 0.58
C ARG A 125 1.84 6.41 1.11
N PHE A 126 2.36 6.70 2.31
CA PHE A 126 2.31 8.02 2.90
C PHE A 126 3.71 8.66 2.92
N SER A 127 3.76 9.98 2.94
CA SER A 127 4.97 10.75 3.21
C SER A 127 4.58 12.06 3.89
N VAL A 128 5.38 12.47 4.88
CA VAL A 128 5.13 13.70 5.66
C VAL A 128 6.25 14.69 5.40
N TYR A 129 5.90 15.93 5.09
CA TYR A 129 6.84 17.02 4.89
C TYR A 129 6.51 18.18 5.83
N HIS A 130 7.51 19.00 6.17
CA HIS A 130 7.30 20.19 7.01
C HIS A 130 8.17 21.36 6.57
N GLY A 131 7.65 22.58 6.75
CA GLY A 131 8.31 23.84 6.40
C GLY A 131 8.69 23.93 4.92
N ALA A 132 9.88 24.47 4.63
CA ALA A 132 10.33 24.71 3.25
C ALA A 132 10.39 23.43 2.37
N LYS A 133 10.51 22.24 2.98
CA LYS A 133 10.47 20.97 2.23
C LYS A 133 9.07 20.64 1.72
N ALA A 134 8.02 21.02 2.46
CA ALA A 134 6.64 20.81 2.03
C ALA A 134 6.30 21.71 0.83
N VAL A 135 6.63 23.00 0.92
CA VAL A 135 6.42 23.97 -0.16
C VAL A 135 7.16 23.55 -1.41
N ARG A 136 8.45 23.18 -1.30
CA ARG A 136 9.24 22.74 -2.45
C ARG A 136 8.69 21.48 -3.10
N PHE A 137 8.20 20.51 -2.31
CA PHE A 137 7.61 19.30 -2.87
C PHE A 137 6.38 19.59 -3.72
N LEU A 138 5.51 20.51 -3.27
CA LEU A 138 4.33 20.91 -4.05
C LEU A 138 4.71 21.71 -5.31
N ASP A 139 5.67 22.64 -5.19
CA ASP A 139 6.18 23.42 -6.32
C ASP A 139 6.79 22.53 -7.42
N GLU A 140 7.62 21.56 -7.04
CA GLU A 140 8.18 20.55 -7.95
C GLU A 140 7.08 19.69 -8.61
N ALA A 141 5.93 19.52 -7.95
CA ALA A 141 4.77 18.82 -8.47
C ALA A 141 3.82 19.71 -9.29
N GLY A 142 4.14 21.00 -9.48
CA GLY A 142 3.28 21.96 -10.17
C GLY A 142 2.02 22.34 -9.40
N VAL A 143 1.98 22.10 -8.09
CA VAL A 143 0.86 22.42 -7.21
C VAL A 143 1.24 23.64 -6.35
N PRO A 144 0.50 24.76 -6.40
CA PRO A 144 0.78 25.88 -5.52
C PRO A 144 0.44 25.50 -4.07
N ALA A 145 1.39 25.72 -3.14
CA ALA A 145 1.10 25.64 -1.71
C ALA A 145 0.12 26.77 -1.33
N THR A 146 -0.82 26.51 -0.43
CA THR A 146 -1.83 27.50 -0.02
C THR A 146 -2.05 27.53 1.49
N GLY A 147 -2.44 28.71 2.00
CA GLY A 147 -2.89 28.91 3.38
C GLY A 147 -1.83 28.61 4.43
N LEU A 148 -2.20 27.87 5.46
CA LEU A 148 -1.33 27.54 6.60
C LEU A 148 -0.06 26.75 6.24
N LEU A 149 -0.07 26.05 5.10
CA LEU A 149 1.12 25.33 4.65
C LEU A 149 2.22 26.29 4.16
N GLU A 150 1.85 27.39 3.52
CA GLU A 150 2.78 28.42 3.07
C GLU A 150 3.41 29.17 4.25
N LYS A 151 2.64 29.38 5.32
CA LYS A 151 3.13 29.98 6.58
C LYS A 151 4.14 29.09 7.32
N GLY A 152 4.17 27.79 6.99
CA GLY A 152 5.12 26.83 7.54
C GLY A 152 4.75 26.31 8.93
N ASP A 153 3.50 26.50 9.33
CA ASP A 153 2.95 26.07 10.63
C ASP A 153 2.37 24.65 10.57
N ASN A 154 2.05 24.17 9.37
CA ASN A 154 1.43 22.87 9.14
C ASN A 154 2.35 21.86 8.45
N PHE A 155 2.03 20.58 8.65
CA PHE A 155 2.62 19.47 7.93
C PHE A 155 1.92 19.26 6.59
N LEU A 156 2.65 18.75 5.60
CA LEU A 156 2.07 18.22 4.38
C LEU A 156 2.07 16.69 4.45
N VAL A 157 0.90 16.09 4.43
CA VAL A 157 0.74 14.64 4.29
C VAL A 157 0.38 14.32 2.85
N VAL A 158 1.21 13.50 2.21
CA VAL A 158 1.02 13.05 0.83
C VAL A 158 0.62 11.59 0.85
N PHE A 159 -0.47 11.27 0.18
CA PHE A 159 -0.94 9.92 -0.07
C PHE A 159 -0.78 9.54 -1.54
N ALA A 160 -0.23 8.36 -1.77
CA ALA A 160 -0.24 7.69 -3.04
C ALA A 160 -0.76 6.26 -2.87
N LYS A 161 -1.57 5.81 -3.84
CA LYS A 161 -1.99 4.40 -3.92
C LYS A 161 -0.76 3.49 -4.09
N PRO A 162 -0.80 2.24 -3.61
CA PRO A 162 0.20 1.24 -3.99
C PRO A 162 0.14 0.94 -5.49
N LYS A 163 1.22 0.37 -6.02
CA LYS A 163 1.18 -0.28 -7.33
C LYS A 163 0.38 -1.59 -7.20
N PRO A 164 -0.39 -2.01 -8.20
CA PRO A 164 -0.64 -1.32 -9.47
C PRO A 164 -1.81 -0.32 -9.42
N LEU A 165 -2.47 -0.13 -8.28
CA LEU A 165 -3.64 0.75 -8.15
C LEU A 165 -3.37 2.20 -8.57
N ASP A 166 -2.16 2.69 -8.32
CA ASP A 166 -1.70 4.02 -8.74
C ASP A 166 -1.70 4.23 -10.26
N ARG A 167 -1.75 3.17 -11.07
CA ARG A 167 -1.85 3.26 -12.53
C ARG A 167 -3.26 3.20 -13.05
N PHE A 168 -4.19 2.65 -12.28
CA PHE A 168 -5.56 2.37 -12.74
C PHE A 168 -6.62 3.21 -12.02
N TRP A 169 -6.19 4.24 -11.30
CA TRP A 169 -7.06 5.12 -10.53
C TRP A 169 -8.15 5.81 -11.37
N TYR A 170 -7.90 6.04 -12.66
CA TYR A 170 -8.81 6.75 -13.57
C TYR A 170 -9.94 5.86 -14.11
N ARG A 171 -9.90 4.55 -13.87
CA ARG A 171 -10.94 3.58 -14.28
C ARG A 171 -12.06 3.48 -13.22
N ASP A 172 -12.37 4.62 -12.61
CA ASP A 172 -13.33 4.75 -11.51
C ASP A 172 -14.64 5.41 -11.98
N ASP A 173 -14.92 5.33 -13.27
CA ASP A 173 -15.94 6.12 -13.96
C ASP A 173 -17.35 5.53 -13.89
N THR A 174 -17.55 4.36 -13.26
CA THR A 174 -18.87 3.71 -13.25
C THR A 174 -19.07 2.83 -12.03
N THR A 175 -20.08 3.20 -11.21
CA THR A 175 -20.63 2.52 -10.02
C THR A 175 -19.68 2.36 -8.82
N PHE A 176 -19.99 3.08 -7.73
CA PHE A 176 -19.37 2.87 -6.42
C PHE A 176 -19.64 1.43 -5.94
N GLY A 177 -18.60 0.75 -5.45
CA GLY A 177 -18.70 -0.54 -4.77
C GLY A 177 -18.70 -1.77 -5.68
N ASP A 178 -19.37 -1.74 -6.83
CA ASP A 178 -19.54 -2.96 -7.61
C ASP A 178 -18.35 -3.26 -8.54
N LYS A 179 -18.09 -4.56 -8.69
CA LYS A 179 -17.13 -5.10 -9.65
C LYS A 179 -17.70 -5.00 -11.05
N GLN A 180 -16.91 -4.48 -11.98
CA GLN A 180 -17.28 -4.46 -13.39
C GLN A 180 -16.93 -5.77 -14.08
N SER A 181 -17.68 -6.10 -15.14
CA SER A 181 -17.36 -7.28 -15.95
C SER A 181 -15.96 -7.14 -16.55
N THR A 182 -15.12 -8.14 -16.31
CA THR A 182 -13.78 -8.23 -16.87
C THR A 182 -13.62 -9.58 -17.58
N PRO A 183 -12.73 -9.69 -18.58
CA PRO A 183 -12.45 -10.97 -19.22
C PRO A 183 -12.04 -12.04 -18.18
N PRO A 184 -12.37 -13.32 -18.40
CA PRO A 184 -11.93 -14.39 -17.51
C PRO A 184 -10.42 -14.33 -17.26
N GLY A 185 -10.01 -14.42 -15.99
CA GLY A 185 -8.59 -14.33 -15.60
C GLY A 185 -8.00 -12.92 -15.58
N ALA A 186 -8.77 -11.86 -15.82
CA ALA A 186 -8.34 -10.48 -15.64
C ALA A 186 -8.66 -9.94 -14.23
N ILE A 187 -7.85 -9.01 -13.75
CA ILE A 187 -8.06 -8.32 -12.46
C ILE A 187 -8.63 -6.93 -12.74
N GLU A 188 -9.76 -6.61 -12.11
CA GLU A 188 -10.36 -5.28 -12.17
C GLU A 188 -9.79 -4.40 -11.07
N TRP A 189 -8.63 -3.77 -11.33
CA TRP A 189 -7.94 -2.93 -10.36
C TRP A 189 -8.73 -1.69 -9.90
N GLY A 190 -9.72 -1.24 -10.68
CA GLY A 190 -10.63 -0.15 -10.30
C GLY A 190 -11.43 -0.50 -9.06
N HIS A 191 -11.99 -1.71 -9.00
CA HIS A 191 -12.72 -2.21 -7.84
C HIS A 191 -11.87 -2.29 -6.59
N PHE A 192 -10.63 -2.77 -6.69
CA PHE A 192 -9.70 -2.73 -5.55
C PHE A 192 -9.53 -1.30 -5.00
N SER A 193 -9.34 -0.33 -5.90
CA SER A 193 -9.28 1.09 -5.52
C SER A 193 -10.57 1.54 -4.82
N ARG A 194 -11.76 1.25 -5.37
CA ARG A 194 -13.05 1.62 -4.75
C ARG A 194 -13.24 1.01 -3.37
N GLN A 195 -12.75 -0.21 -3.15
CA GLN A 195 -12.92 -0.93 -1.88
C GLN A 195 -12.00 -0.44 -0.75
N VAL A 196 -10.81 0.08 -1.08
CA VAL A 196 -9.81 0.52 -0.08
C VAL A 196 -9.81 2.03 0.14
N MET A 197 -10.34 2.83 -0.80
CA MET A 197 -10.43 4.29 -0.64
C MET A 197 -11.30 4.76 0.54
N PRO A 198 -12.42 4.08 0.90
CA PRO A 198 -13.19 4.43 2.09
C PRO A 198 -12.34 4.49 3.36
N VAL A 199 -11.34 3.62 3.53
CA VAL A 199 -10.41 3.66 4.67
C VAL A 199 -9.63 4.99 4.73
N ILE A 200 -9.22 5.51 3.58
CA ILE A 200 -8.49 6.78 3.50
C ILE A 200 -9.41 7.98 3.78
N TRP A 201 -10.67 7.90 3.35
CA TRP A 201 -11.65 8.94 3.65
C TRP A 201 -12.08 8.91 5.12
N GLU A 202 -12.23 7.72 5.70
CA GLU A 202 -12.54 7.54 7.11
C GLU A 202 -11.45 8.09 8.02
N MET A 203 -10.18 7.83 7.66
CA MET A 203 -9.03 8.45 8.33
C MET A 203 -9.16 9.98 8.37
N LYS A 204 -9.44 10.59 7.22
CA LYS A 204 -9.49 12.05 7.08
C LYS A 204 -10.69 12.65 7.81
N ASP A 205 -11.85 12.05 7.65
CA ASP A 205 -13.14 12.66 8.01
C ASP A 205 -13.59 12.30 9.44
N PHE A 206 -13.04 11.23 10.03
CA PHE A 206 -13.42 10.77 11.37
C PHE A 206 -12.20 10.60 12.31
N GLN A 207 -11.19 9.81 11.93
CA GLN A 207 -10.08 9.50 12.84
C GLN A 207 -9.21 10.74 13.12
N ALA A 208 -8.86 11.52 12.11
CA ALA A 208 -8.06 12.74 12.29
C ALA A 208 -8.72 13.75 13.25
N PRO A 209 -10.02 14.08 13.12
CA PRO A 209 -10.72 14.90 14.10
C PRO A 209 -10.70 14.37 15.54
N GLU A 210 -10.78 13.05 15.76
CA GLU A 210 -10.70 12.45 17.09
C GLU A 210 -9.35 12.71 17.78
N HIS A 211 -8.30 12.94 17.00
CA HIS A 211 -6.97 13.34 17.48
C HIS A 211 -6.72 14.86 17.38
N ASN A 212 -7.77 15.67 17.25
CA ASN A 212 -7.67 17.13 17.13
C ASN A 212 -6.80 17.56 15.94
N LEU A 213 -6.79 16.78 14.85
CA LEU A 213 -6.12 17.10 13.60
C LEU A 213 -7.14 17.42 12.51
N GLN A 214 -6.78 18.35 11.63
CA GLN A 214 -7.56 18.66 10.44
C GLN A 214 -6.71 18.51 9.19
N PHE A 215 -7.28 17.82 8.21
CA PHE A 215 -6.68 17.57 6.90
C PHE A 215 -7.36 18.45 5.85
N ALA A 216 -6.71 19.54 5.48
CA ALA A 216 -7.17 20.44 4.43
C ALA A 216 -6.52 20.08 3.09
N ARG A 217 -7.35 19.85 2.07
CA ARG A 217 -6.90 19.43 0.74
C ARG A 217 -6.08 20.52 0.05
N GLN A 218 -4.91 20.18 -0.47
CA GLN A 218 -4.01 21.09 -1.21
C GLN A 218 -4.08 20.92 -2.73
N THR A 219 -4.64 19.80 -3.22
CA THR A 219 -4.83 19.57 -4.65
C THR A 219 -6.20 18.99 -4.93
N ASN A 220 -6.90 19.52 -5.94
CA ASN A 220 -8.13 18.95 -6.46
C ASN A 220 -7.88 17.95 -7.60
N GLU A 221 -6.65 17.88 -8.09
CA GLU A 221 -6.27 17.07 -9.25
C GLU A 221 -5.56 15.79 -8.84
N HIS A 222 -5.98 14.67 -9.44
CA HIS A 222 -5.30 13.39 -9.30
C HIS A 222 -4.06 13.38 -10.19
N THR A 223 -2.90 13.69 -9.60
CA THR A 223 -1.63 13.63 -10.31
C THR A 223 -0.98 12.26 -10.08
N PRO A 224 -0.44 11.58 -11.12
CA PRO A 224 0.30 10.34 -10.93
C PRO A 224 1.46 10.52 -9.93
N GLY A 225 1.45 9.75 -8.84
CA GLY A 225 2.44 9.86 -7.76
C GLY A 225 2.07 10.83 -6.63
N LEU A 226 1.02 11.64 -6.79
CA LEU A 226 0.49 12.56 -5.80
C LEU A 226 -1.05 12.50 -5.88
N TYR A 227 -1.62 11.44 -5.27
CA TYR A 227 -3.05 11.18 -5.41
C TYR A 227 -3.89 12.10 -4.52
N TYR A 228 -3.45 12.28 -3.28
CA TYR A 228 -3.91 13.34 -2.39
C TYR A 228 -2.73 13.98 -1.68
N ALA A 229 -2.84 15.29 -1.47
CA ALA A 229 -1.97 16.05 -0.60
C ALA A 229 -2.83 16.90 0.34
N TRP A 230 -2.53 16.83 1.63
CA TRP A 230 -3.24 17.56 2.67
C TRP A 230 -2.27 18.38 3.50
N SER A 231 -2.63 19.64 3.74
CA SER A 231 -2.08 20.39 4.85
C SER A 231 -2.73 19.87 6.12
N VAL A 232 -1.93 19.54 7.11
CA VAL A 232 -2.35 18.94 8.37
C VAL A 232 -1.79 19.73 9.54
N GLY A 233 -2.69 20.13 10.44
CA GLY A 233 -2.39 20.89 11.65
C GLY A 233 -3.47 20.68 12.70
N ARG A 234 -3.32 21.32 13.86
CA ARG A 234 -4.31 21.21 14.95
C ARG A 234 -5.57 21.97 14.57
N MET A 235 -6.75 21.43 14.90
CA MET A 235 -8.04 22.10 14.56
C MET A 235 -8.11 23.54 15.06
N LYS A 236 -7.58 23.81 16.27
CA LYS A 236 -7.52 25.16 16.86
C LYS A 236 -6.82 26.19 15.94
N ASP A 237 -5.83 25.76 15.17
CA ASP A 237 -5.04 26.65 14.32
C ASP A 237 -5.84 27.07 13.07
N TRP A 238 -6.82 26.25 12.67
CA TRP A 238 -7.70 26.53 11.54
C TRP A 238 -8.83 27.47 11.89
N ASP A 239 -9.42 27.35 13.09
CA ASP A 239 -10.44 28.29 13.56
C ASP A 239 -9.87 29.71 13.64
N ILE A 240 -8.62 29.85 14.10
CA ILE A 240 -7.89 31.12 14.13
C ILE A 240 -7.62 31.61 12.70
N TRP A 241 -7.23 30.72 11.79
CA TRP A 241 -6.96 31.09 10.40
C TRP A 241 -8.21 31.59 9.67
N ILE A 242 -9.34 30.86 9.77
CA ILE A 242 -10.63 31.29 9.19
C ILE A 242 -11.05 32.62 9.81
N ALA A 243 -10.94 32.76 11.13
CA ALA A 243 -11.29 34.01 11.80
C ALA A 243 -10.45 35.20 11.30
N THR A 244 -9.14 35.00 11.14
CA THR A 244 -8.21 36.04 10.68
C THR A 244 -8.43 36.39 9.21
N GLU A 245 -8.64 35.39 8.35
CA GLU A 245 -8.75 35.61 6.90
C GLU A 245 -10.11 36.19 6.48
N TYR A 246 -11.19 35.80 7.17
CA TYR A 246 -12.55 36.25 6.87
C TYR A 246 -13.02 37.46 7.68
N TYR A 247 -12.56 37.63 8.92
CA TYR A 247 -12.99 38.75 9.80
C TYR A 247 -11.88 39.75 10.11
N GLY A 248 -10.60 39.45 9.82
CA GLY A 248 -9.49 40.39 9.99
C GLY A 248 -9.41 41.48 8.91
N ASN A 249 -10.18 41.36 7.82
CA ASN A 249 -10.25 42.34 6.74
C ASN A 249 -11.48 43.28 6.82
N SER A 250 -12.31 43.17 7.86
CA SER A 250 -13.55 43.97 7.96
C SER A 250 -13.42 45.27 8.77
N ASP A 251 -12.25 45.58 9.34
CA ASP A 251 -12.02 46.78 10.16
C ASP A 251 -11.20 47.88 9.45
N GLU A 252 -10.94 47.76 8.15
CA GLU A 252 -10.37 48.83 7.32
C GLU A 252 -11.33 49.22 6.17
N SER A 253 -12.45 49.88 6.51
CA SER A 253 -13.25 50.65 5.54
C SER A 253 -13.96 51.83 6.19
#